data_AF-A0A3L7XUI6-F1
#
_entry.id   AF-A0A3L7XUI6-F1
#
_cell.length_a   1.000
_cell.length_b   1.000
_cell.length_c   1.000
_cell.angle_alpha   90.00
_cell.angle_beta   90.00
_cell.angle_gamma   90.00
#
_symmetry.space_group_name_H-M   'P 1'
#
loop_
_entity.id
_entity.type
_entity.pdbx_description
1 polymer ?
#
loop_
_entity_poly.entity_id
_entity_poly.type
_entity_poly.pdbx_seq_one_letter_code
_entity_poly.pdbx_strand_id
1 'polypeptide(L)'
;MNLAPLAWLASLLRPRLRYVVVAHGVEVWTARSMLQRAALRRADRVVAVSAYTARKLELVQGVSAAKIVVIPNMLANELPAAPTGAANPNLILSVSRLDRDDAYKGIDQLLRALALVREARPEAHC
;
A
#
# COMPACT_ATOMS: atom_id res chain seq x y z
N MET A 1 8.71 5.58 3.75
CA MET A 1 9.42 6.57 2.89
C MET A 1 10.17 7.72 3.60
N ASN A 2 9.73 8.17 4.77
CA ASN A 2 10.16 9.46 5.34
C ASN A 2 11.66 9.57 5.68
N LEU A 3 12.34 8.44 5.91
CA LEU A 3 13.76 8.39 6.22
C LEU A 3 14.67 8.31 4.98
N ALA A 4 14.11 8.16 3.78
CA ALA A 4 14.89 8.02 2.54
C ALA A 4 15.84 9.21 2.30
N PRO A 5 15.44 10.50 2.52
CA PRO A 5 16.36 11.62 2.43
C PRO A 5 17.57 11.51 3.36
N LEU A 6 17.37 11.04 4.60
CA LEU A 6 18.46 10.90 5.58
C LEU A 6 19.43 9.80 5.15
N ALA A 7 18.92 8.66 4.67
CA ALA A 7 19.74 7.59 4.11
C ALA A 7 20.56 8.07 2.91
N TRP A 8 19.93 8.87 2.04
CA TRP A 8 20.62 9.48 0.91
C TRP A 8 21.72 10.45 1.37
N LEU A 9 21.44 11.35 2.31
CA LEU A 9 22.46 12.26 2.90
C LEU A 9 23.62 11.48 3.54
N ALA A 10 23.34 10.39 4.26
CA ALA A 10 24.37 9.53 4.83
C ALA A 10 25.25 8.87 3.74
N SER A 11 24.66 8.50 2.60
CA SER A 11 25.39 7.94 1.46
C SER A 11 26.33 8.95 0.78
N LEU A 12 26.00 10.25 0.86
CA LEU A 12 26.89 11.32 0.36
C LEU A 12 28.15 11.45 1.25
N LEU A 13 28.01 11.22 2.56
CA LEU A 13 29.12 11.26 3.51
C LEU A 13 29.95 9.97 3.51
N ARG A 14 29.35 8.84 3.09
CA ARG A 14 29.99 7.53 3.03
C ARG A 14 29.73 6.89 1.67
N PRO A 15 30.62 7.09 0.67
CA PRO A 15 30.40 6.65 -0.71
C PRO A 15 30.20 5.14 -0.90
N ARG A 16 30.64 4.32 0.06
CA ARG A 16 30.45 2.86 0.07
C ARG A 16 29.11 2.42 0.66
N LEU A 17 28.36 3.34 1.27
CA LEU A 17 27.08 3.03 1.90
C LEU A 17 26.02 2.81 0.82
N ARG A 18 25.45 1.60 0.83
CA ARG A 18 24.31 1.24 -0.01
C ARG A 18 23.03 1.34 0.79
N TYR A 19 21.95 1.78 0.17
CA TYR A 19 20.66 1.85 0.83
C TYR A 19 19.52 1.41 -0.07
N VAL A 20 18.54 0.77 0.58
CA VAL A 20 17.32 0.27 -0.03
C VAL A 20 16.14 0.98 0.62
N VAL A 21 15.15 1.36 -0.19
CA VAL A 21 13.92 1.97 0.31
C VAL A 21 12.76 1.00 0.10
N VAL A 22 12.06 0.66 1.18
CA VAL A 22 10.80 -0.08 1.09
C VAL A 22 9.64 0.91 0.97
N ALA A 23 8.91 0.81 -0.14
CA ALA A 23 7.79 1.68 -0.48
C ALA A 23 6.47 0.98 -0.17
N HIS A 24 5.69 1.57 0.73
CA HIS A 24 4.36 1.07 1.09
C HIS A 24 3.32 1.87 0.31
N GLY A 25 2.49 1.17 -0.48
CA GLY A 25 1.50 1.71 -1.44
C GLY A 25 1.20 3.22 -1.36
N VAL A 26 0.34 3.61 -0.41
CA VAL A 26 -0.15 5.01 -0.24
C VAL A 26 0.98 6.04 -0.12
N GLU A 27 2.16 5.66 0.34
CA GLU A 27 3.32 6.55 0.44
C GLU A 27 3.85 7.02 -0.92
N VAL A 28 3.60 6.29 -2.02
CA VAL A 28 4.22 6.56 -3.33
C VAL A 28 3.21 6.81 -4.46
N TRP A 29 1.91 6.73 -4.17
CA TRP A 29 0.87 6.89 -5.19
C TRP A 29 0.74 8.33 -5.71
N THR A 30 1.12 9.32 -4.92
CA THR A 30 1.08 10.75 -5.28
C THR A 30 2.48 11.36 -5.36
N ALA A 31 2.61 12.48 -6.07
CA ALA A 31 3.90 13.16 -6.21
C ALA A 31 4.47 13.56 -4.85
N ARG A 32 5.73 13.21 -4.61
CA ARG A 32 6.45 13.50 -3.38
C ARG A 32 7.36 14.70 -3.53
N SER A 33 7.86 15.21 -2.40
CA SER A 33 8.78 16.35 -2.41
C SER A 33 10.00 16.04 -3.28
N MET A 34 10.62 17.08 -3.85
CA MET A 34 11.78 16.92 -4.72
C MET A 34 12.90 16.12 -4.03
N LEU A 35 13.09 16.34 -2.73
CA LEU A 35 14.08 15.63 -1.93
C LEU A 35 13.77 14.14 -1.78
N GLN A 36 12.51 13.79 -1.50
CA GLN A 36 12.08 12.38 -1.41
C GLN A 36 12.22 11.66 -2.74
N ARG A 37 11.89 12.32 -3.85
CA ARG A 37 12.06 11.76 -5.20
C ARG A 37 13.54 11.56 -5.55
N ALA A 38 14.39 12.53 -5.24
CA ALA A 38 15.83 12.40 -5.43
C ALA A 38 16.39 11.21 -4.64
N ALA A 39 16.01 11.10 -3.35
CA ALA A 39 16.41 9.98 -2.50
C ALA A 39 15.93 8.62 -3.03
N LEU A 40 14.70 8.51 -3.53
CA LEU A 40 14.19 7.29 -4.15
C LEU A 40 14.97 6.90 -5.42
N ARG A 41 15.26 7.87 -6.28
CA ARG A 41 16.01 7.63 -7.54
C ARG A 41 17.46 7.25 -7.29
N ARG A 42 18.06 7.79 -6.24
CA ARG A 42 19.46 7.54 -5.90
C ARG A 42 19.66 6.23 -5.13
N ALA A 43 18.60 5.64 -4.58
CA ALA A 43 18.65 4.34 -3.92
C ALA A 43 19.25 3.26 -4.84
N ASP A 44 19.92 2.28 -4.25
CA ASP A 44 20.43 1.11 -4.95
C ASP A 44 19.28 0.25 -5.47
N ARG A 45 18.29 0.04 -4.59
CA ARG A 45 17.06 -0.68 -4.86
C ARG A 45 15.88 -0.01 -4.16
N VAL A 46 14.70 -0.17 -4.77
CA VAL A 46 13.43 0.21 -4.16
C VAL A 46 12.53 -1.01 -4.15
N VAL A 47 12.08 -1.42 -2.97
CA VAL A 47 11.19 -2.57 -2.82
C VAL A 47 9.75 -2.07 -2.86
N ALA A 48 8.96 -2.61 -3.78
CA ALA A 48 7.54 -2.35 -3.92
C ALA A 48 6.73 -3.55 -3.42
N VAL A 49 5.66 -3.28 -2.68
CA VAL A 49 4.77 -4.34 -2.15
C VAL A 49 3.83 -4.96 -3.20
N SER A 50 3.78 -4.40 -4.41
CA SER A 50 2.95 -4.89 -5.50
C SER A 50 3.39 -4.32 -6.86
N ALA A 51 2.96 -4.96 -7.95
CA ALA A 51 3.16 -4.46 -9.31
C ALA A 51 2.54 -3.05 -9.50
N TYR A 52 1.38 -2.79 -8.88
CA TYR A 52 0.76 -1.47 -8.90
C TYR A 52 1.65 -0.40 -8.25
N THR A 53 2.24 -0.73 -7.09
CA THR A 53 3.16 0.18 -6.38
C THR A 53 4.44 0.42 -7.19
N ALA A 54 4.98 -0.62 -7.84
CA ALA A 54 6.12 -0.50 -8.75
C ALA A 54 5.81 0.46 -9.91
N ARG A 55 4.63 0.32 -10.53
CA ARG A 55 4.23 1.21 -11.62
C ARG A 55 4.09 2.67 -11.18
N LYS A 56 3.60 2.92 -9.97
CA LYS A 56 3.54 4.27 -9.39
C LYS A 56 4.93 4.82 -9.08
N LEU A 57 5.87 4.00 -8.61
CA LEU A 57 7.26 4.40 -8.41
C LEU A 57 7.92 4.84 -9.73
N GLU A 58 7.67 4.14 -10.83
CA GLU A 58 8.15 4.53 -12.15
C GLU A 58 7.49 5.83 -12.63
N LEU A 59 6.16 5.84 -12.74
CA LEU A 59 5.44 6.92 -13.41
C LEU A 59 5.39 8.21 -12.60
N VAL A 60 5.23 8.12 -11.28
CA VAL A 60 5.02 9.29 -10.41
C VAL A 60 6.36 9.75 -9.81
N GLN A 61 7.17 8.81 -9.33
CA GLN A 61 8.42 9.14 -8.66
C GLN A 61 9.62 9.17 -9.62
N GLY A 62 9.53 8.58 -10.81
CA GLY A 62 10.61 8.54 -11.80
C GLY A 62 11.75 7.63 -11.39
N VAL A 63 11.47 6.56 -10.63
CA VAL A 63 12.46 5.53 -10.30
C VAL A 63 12.66 4.64 -11.52
N SER A 64 13.92 4.33 -11.85
CA SER A 64 14.23 3.39 -12.93
C SER A 64 13.68 2.00 -12.62
N ALA A 65 12.98 1.38 -13.57
CA ALA A 65 12.43 0.03 -13.46
C ALA A 65 13.49 -1.00 -13.03
N ALA A 66 14.72 -0.86 -13.54
CA ALA A 66 15.85 -1.75 -13.21
C ALA A 66 16.30 -1.70 -11.74
N LYS A 67 15.79 -0.74 -10.96
CA LYS A 67 16.04 -0.61 -9.51
C LYS A 67 14.88 -1.11 -8.66
N ILE A 68 13.71 -1.34 -9.25
CA ILE A 68 12.51 -1.71 -8.52
C ILE A 68 12.46 -3.23 -8.40
N VAL A 69 12.20 -3.71 -7.19
CA VAL A 69 11.98 -5.13 -6.91
C VAL A 69 10.60 -5.27 -6.27
N VAL A 70 9.79 -6.18 -6.78
CA VAL A 70 8.46 -6.45 -6.20
C VAL A 70 8.58 -7.59 -5.21
N ILE A 71 8.25 -7.31 -3.94
CA ILE A 71 8.17 -8.31 -2.88
C ILE A 71 6.79 -8.14 -2.24
N PRO A 72 5.81 -8.99 -2.57
CA PRO A 72 4.49 -8.94 -1.97
C PRO A 72 4.56 -9.13 -0.46
N ASN A 73 3.75 -8.38 0.29
CA ASN A 73 3.60 -8.63 1.72
C ASN A 73 2.97 -10.01 1.90
N MET A 74 3.60 -10.85 2.73
CA MET A 74 3.12 -12.19 3.04
C MET A 74 2.61 -12.26 4.46
N LEU A 75 1.63 -13.13 4.68
CA LEU A 75 1.22 -13.56 6.01
C LEU A 75 2.17 -14.67 6.49
N ALA A 76 2.27 -14.84 7.81
CA ALA A 76 2.96 -16.00 8.36
C ALA A 76 2.26 -17.29 7.92
N ASN A 77 3.03 -18.37 7.78
CA ASN A 77 2.48 -19.68 7.37
C ASN A 77 1.43 -20.22 8.35
N GLU A 78 1.52 -19.84 9.62
CA GLU A 78 0.58 -20.23 10.66
C GLU A 78 -0.45 -19.12 10.86
N LEU A 79 -1.53 -19.18 10.09
CA LEU A 79 -2.71 -18.38 10.37
C LEU A 79 -3.47 -19.02 11.54
N PRO A 80 -4.02 -18.23 12.46
CA PRO A 80 -4.89 -18.76 13.50
C PRO A 80 -6.09 -19.47 12.85
N ALA A 81 -6.59 -20.52 13.51
CA ALA A 81 -7.76 -21.25 13.04
C ALA A 81 -8.91 -20.28 12.77
N ALA A 82 -9.56 -20.45 11.61
CA ALA A 82 -10.73 -19.66 11.29
C ALA A 82 -11.80 -19.86 12.39
N PRO A 83 -12.51 -18.80 12.81
CA PRO A 83 -13.57 -18.94 13.79
C PRO A 83 -14.62 -19.94 13.28
N THR A 84 -15.05 -20.85 14.14
CA THR A 84 -15.95 -21.99 13.83
C THR A 84 -17.43 -21.59 13.71
N GLY A 85 -17.74 -20.30 13.61
CA GLY A 85 -19.10 -19.81 13.46
C GLY A 85 -19.70 -20.17 12.10
N ALA A 86 -21.01 -20.42 12.06
CA ALA A 86 -21.72 -20.61 10.80
C ALA A 86 -21.56 -19.37 9.92
N ALA A 87 -21.06 -19.55 8.70
CA ALA A 87 -20.97 -18.48 7.71
C ALA A 87 -22.39 -17.97 7.42
N ASN A 88 -22.64 -16.68 7.68
CA ASN A 88 -23.88 -16.04 7.28
C ASN A 88 -23.75 -15.59 5.81
N PRO A 89 -24.50 -16.18 4.86
CA PRO A 89 -24.37 -15.87 3.44
C PRO A 89 -24.83 -14.44 3.10
N ASN A 90 -25.51 -13.76 4.03
CA ASN A 90 -26.03 -12.40 3.85
C ASN A 90 -25.15 -11.33 4.50
N LEU A 91 -24.04 -11.72 5.16
CA LEU A 91 -23.10 -10.82 5.81
C LEU A 91 -22.01 -10.36 4.84
N ILE A 92 -21.83 -9.05 4.71
CA ILE A 92 -20.76 -8.41 3.93
C ILE A 92 -19.77 -7.77 4.91
N LEU A 93 -18.63 -8.42 5.12
CA LEU A 93 -17.60 -7.90 6.03
C LEU A 93 -16.60 -7.00 5.30
N SER A 94 -16.42 -5.77 5.79
CA SER A 94 -15.32 -4.89 5.40
C SER A 94 -14.67 -4.29 6.64
N VAL A 95 -13.34 -4.42 6.76
CA VAL A 95 -12.60 -3.99 7.94
C VAL A 95 -11.52 -3.00 7.53
N SER A 96 -11.68 -1.75 7.96
CA SER A 96 -10.66 -0.72 7.83
C SER A 96 -10.78 0.32 8.93
N ARG A 97 -9.72 1.11 9.11
CA ARG A 97 -9.82 2.38 9.84
C ARG A 97 -10.83 3.30 9.14
N LEU A 98 -11.66 3.98 9.93
CA LEU A 98 -12.55 5.04 9.45
C LEU A 98 -11.83 6.38 9.58
N ASP A 99 -10.91 6.64 8.65
CA ASP A 99 -10.09 7.84 8.60
C ASP A 99 -10.24 8.48 7.22
N ARG A 100 -10.21 9.83 7.15
CA ARG A 100 -10.32 10.57 5.89
C ARG A 100 -9.20 10.19 4.92
N ASP A 101 -8.00 9.95 5.42
CA ASP A 101 -6.85 9.57 4.60
C ASP A 101 -6.97 8.13 4.05
N ASP A 102 -7.88 7.34 4.62
CA ASP A 102 -8.19 5.97 4.22
C ASP A 102 -9.44 5.87 3.33
N ALA A 103 -10.04 6.98 2.90
CA ALA A 103 -11.27 7.01 2.10
C ALA A 103 -11.17 6.21 0.77
N TYR A 104 -9.95 6.05 0.23
CA TYR A 104 -9.70 5.22 -0.95
C TYR A 104 -10.09 3.74 -0.77
N LYS A 105 -10.24 3.27 0.48
CA LYS A 105 -10.71 1.91 0.81
C LYS A 105 -12.21 1.73 0.54
N GLY A 106 -12.94 2.82 0.31
CA GLY A 106 -14.28 2.76 -0.27
C GLY A 106 -15.38 2.31 0.69
N ILE A 107 -15.23 2.48 2.00
CA ILE A 107 -16.31 2.18 2.97
C ILE A 107 -17.58 2.96 2.65
N ASP A 108 -17.49 4.24 2.27
CA ASP A 108 -18.65 5.03 1.85
C ASP A 108 -19.33 4.45 0.61
N GLN A 109 -18.54 3.96 -0.35
CA GLN A 109 -19.05 3.33 -1.57
C GLN A 109 -19.73 2.00 -1.25
N LEU A 110 -19.17 1.22 -0.34
CA LEU A 110 -19.78 -0.02 0.16
C LEU A 110 -21.13 0.25 0.80
N LEU A 111 -21.25 1.26 1.67
CA LEU A 111 -22.51 1.59 2.34
C LEU A 111 -23.59 2.02 1.35
N ARG A 112 -23.24 2.82 0.33
CA ARG A 112 -24.17 3.20 -0.75
C ARG A 112 -24.58 1.97 -1.58
N ALA A 113 -23.63 1.10 -1.90
CA ALA A 113 -23.93 -0.13 -2.63
C ALA A 113 -24.82 -1.08 -1.81
N LEU A 114 -24.61 -1.17 -0.50
CA LEU A 114 -25.44 -1.98 0.40
C LEU A 114 -26.91 -1.52 0.38
N ALA A 115 -27.16 -0.21 0.37
CA ALA A 115 -28.52 0.31 0.28
C ALA A 115 -29.24 -0.20 -0.99
N LEU A 116 -28.55 -0.18 -2.14
CA LEU A 116 -29.09 -0.71 -3.41
C LEU A 116 -29.25 -2.23 -3.38
N VAL A 117 -28.28 -2.97 -2.81
CA VAL A 117 -28.37 -4.43 -2.68
C VAL A 117 -29.56 -4.84 -1.83
N ARG A 118 -29.88 -4.08 -0.77
CA ARG A 118 -31.02 -4.36 0.10
C ARG A 118 -32.38 -4.21 -0.57
N GLU A 119 -32.46 -3.46 -1.69
CA GLU A 119 -33.69 -3.40 -2.49
C GLU A 119 -34.02 -4.76 -3.13
N ALA A 120 -33.00 -5.53 -3.52
CA ALA A 120 -33.16 -6.86 -4.12
C ALA A 120 -32.98 -8.01 -3.12
N ARG A 121 -32.24 -7.78 -2.03
CA ARG A 121 -31.89 -8.76 -0.98
C ARG A 121 -32.04 -8.11 0.42
N PRO A 122 -33.27 -7.99 0.95
CA PRO A 122 -33.52 -7.31 2.22
C PRO A 122 -32.73 -7.83 3.42
N GLU A 123 -32.36 -9.12 3.38
CA GLU A 123 -31.57 -9.84 4.38
C GLU A 123 -30.07 -9.45 4.41
N ALA A 124 -29.57 -8.77 3.38
CA ALA A 124 -28.17 -8.35 3.30
C ALA A 124 -27.81 -7.29 4.35
N HIS A 125 -26.68 -7.47 5.03
CA HIS A 125 -26.17 -6.57 6.06
C HIS A 125 -24.62 -6.56 6.07
N CYS A 126 -24.03 -5.54 6.69
CA CYS A 126 -22.58 -5.39 6.86
C CYS A 126 -22.19 -5.26 8.32
#